data_AF-A0A2J7VB43-F1
#
_entry.id   AF-A0A2J7VB43-F1
#
_cell.length_a   1.000
_cell.length_b   1.000
_cell.length_c   1.000
_cell.angle_alpha   90.00
_cell.angle_beta   90.00
_cell.angle_gamma   90.00
#
_symmetry.space_group_name_H-M   'P 1'
#
loop_
_entity.id
_entity.type
_entity.pdbx_description
1 polymer ?
#
loop_
_entity_poly.entity_id
_entity_poly.type
_entity_poly.pdbx_seq_one_letter_code
_entity_poly.pdbx_strand_id
1 'polypeptide(L)'
;MKSLSNLRIGTRLAIGFGLVLLLTVAASAFALISANKNAEATRQMMQGPLAKERLISDWYVLTYSAIARTAMIAKTTDATLPVTFADVISDSVKKGAETMAKVEALLVTEQEKTTFKSIVELRSKYQLAKDAVQKAKASGDAAETERVFKEVFQPAAKAYESQVLGLLSMERKAIDDMSRAIDAANASSFNMRIAMTALTLLVGGLCAFLIARSITRPLGQAVKVAETVASGDLGTRIEVQSRDETGQLMHALKNMNESLARVVGQVRAGTDTIATASGQIAAGNHDLSARTEEQASSLEETAASMEELTSTVKQNADNARQANQLALSASEVALKGGSVVSQVVGTMGSINASSRKIVDIIGVIDGIAFQTNILALNAAVEAARAGEQGRGFAVVASEVRNLAQRSAAAAKEIKALIDDSVDKVEEGSRQVAEAGRTMEEIVDSVKRVTDIMGEITSASQEQTQGIEQVNQAISQMDQVTQQNAALVEEASAAAQSMQEQAASLVDAVRVFKLGHDEAAAAVVAQVQAKSRAAQPLKRAMPALKGPAPRPAAAPAKALPAQAASAALPGDWTEF
;
A
#
# COMPACT_ATOMS: atom_id res chain seq x y z
N MET A 1 -26.23 7.27 37.34
CA MET A 1 -26.52 6.22 36.33
C MET A 1 -25.30 5.72 35.52
N LYS A 2 -24.08 6.29 35.64
CA LYS A 2 -22.88 5.80 34.91
C LYS A 2 -22.35 4.41 35.35
N SER A 3 -22.80 3.88 36.49
CA SER A 3 -22.34 2.57 37.00
C SER A 3 -23.01 1.38 36.29
N LEU A 4 -24.30 1.52 35.93
CA LEU A 4 -25.05 0.44 35.26
C LEU A 4 -24.57 0.20 33.82
N SER A 5 -24.11 1.25 33.12
CA SER A 5 -23.65 1.18 31.72
C SER A 5 -22.29 0.52 31.51
N ASN A 6 -21.60 0.10 32.57
CA ASN A 6 -20.34 -0.66 32.46
C ASN A 6 -20.50 -2.15 32.81
N LEU A 7 -21.68 -2.57 33.27
CA LEU A 7 -21.96 -3.97 33.54
C LEU A 7 -22.18 -4.74 32.23
N ARG A 8 -21.81 -6.02 32.19
CA ARG A 8 -22.12 -6.89 31.06
C ARG A 8 -23.62 -6.92 30.79
N ILE A 9 -24.02 -7.01 29.52
CA ILE A 9 -25.44 -7.09 29.11
C ILE A 9 -26.14 -8.23 29.86
N GLY A 10 -25.49 -9.39 29.96
CA GLY A 10 -26.02 -10.54 30.70
C GLY A 10 -26.29 -10.23 32.18
N THR A 11 -25.41 -9.48 32.85
CA THR A 11 -25.59 -9.08 34.25
C THR A 11 -26.75 -8.11 34.42
N ARG A 12 -26.95 -7.17 33.49
CA ARG A 12 -28.09 -6.23 33.53
C ARG A 12 -29.41 -6.96 33.35
N LEU A 13 -29.48 -7.88 32.39
CA LEU A 13 -30.66 -8.71 32.15
C LEU A 13 -30.95 -9.57 33.39
N ALA A 14 -29.95 -10.22 33.97
CA ALA A 14 -30.11 -11.02 35.18
C ALA A 14 -30.62 -10.20 36.37
N ILE A 15 -30.10 -8.99 36.61
CA ILE A 15 -30.61 -8.11 37.67
C ILE A 15 -32.06 -7.68 37.38
N GLY A 16 -32.36 -7.26 36.15
CA GLY A 16 -33.70 -6.82 35.75
C GLY A 16 -34.75 -7.92 35.89
N PHE A 17 -34.48 -9.10 35.31
CA PHE A 17 -35.38 -10.26 35.42
C PHE A 17 -35.45 -10.79 36.84
N GLY A 18 -34.32 -10.86 37.57
CA GLY A 18 -34.28 -11.31 38.95
C GLY A 18 -35.15 -10.45 39.87
N LEU A 19 -35.12 -9.13 39.70
CA LEU A 19 -35.93 -8.21 40.49
C LEU A 19 -37.43 -8.37 40.19
N VAL A 20 -37.81 -8.51 38.91
CA VAL A 20 -39.21 -8.75 38.52
C VAL A 20 -39.72 -10.10 39.03
N LEU A 21 -38.91 -11.16 38.91
CA LEU A 21 -39.25 -12.48 39.42
C LEU A 21 -39.43 -12.47 40.95
N LEU A 22 -38.54 -11.78 41.68
CA LEU A 22 -38.65 -11.64 43.13
C LEU A 22 -39.94 -10.92 43.53
N LEU A 23 -40.27 -9.80 42.87
CA LEU A 23 -41.53 -9.08 43.10
C LEU A 23 -42.76 -9.95 42.79
N THR A 24 -42.70 -10.75 41.72
CA THR A 24 -43.78 -11.67 41.33
C THR A 24 -43.97 -12.78 42.36
N VAL A 25 -42.87 -13.36 42.87
CA VAL A 25 -42.91 -14.35 43.95
C VAL A 25 -43.48 -13.73 45.24
N ALA A 26 -43.05 -12.53 45.61
CA ALA A 26 -43.54 -11.84 46.80
C ALA A 26 -45.05 -11.52 46.71
N ALA A 27 -45.52 -11.02 45.55
CA ALA A 27 -46.94 -10.77 45.30
C ALA A 27 -47.77 -12.06 45.34
N SER A 28 -47.27 -13.14 44.73
CA SER A 28 -47.93 -14.45 44.73
C SER A 28 -48.00 -15.07 46.13
N ALA A 29 -46.91 -15.00 46.90
CA ALA A 29 -46.88 -15.46 48.28
C ALA A 29 -47.87 -14.69 49.15
N PHE A 30 -47.92 -13.36 49.02
CA PHE A 30 -48.90 -12.53 49.71
C PHE A 30 -50.34 -12.91 49.34
N ALA A 31 -50.62 -13.12 48.05
CA ALA A 31 -51.94 -13.53 47.59
C ALA A 31 -52.38 -14.88 48.19
N LEU A 32 -51.48 -15.87 48.24
CA LEU A 32 -51.74 -17.18 48.85
C LEU A 32 -51.98 -17.07 50.37
N ILE A 33 -51.15 -16.30 51.09
CA ILE A 33 -51.31 -16.09 52.54
C ILE A 33 -52.65 -15.40 52.84
N SER A 34 -52.99 -14.36 52.08
CA SER A 34 -54.27 -13.64 52.23
C SER A 34 -55.47 -14.53 51.93
N ALA A 35 -55.41 -15.34 50.86
CA ALA A 35 -56.46 -16.29 50.50
C ALA A 35 -56.66 -17.35 51.60
N ASN A 36 -55.57 -17.91 52.15
CA ASN A 36 -55.64 -18.88 53.24
C ASN A 36 -56.23 -18.27 54.52
N LYS A 37 -55.83 -17.04 54.89
CA LYS A 37 -56.41 -16.34 56.05
C LYS A 37 -57.91 -16.10 55.87
N ASN A 38 -58.34 -15.71 54.67
CA ASN A 38 -59.76 -15.50 54.37
C ASN A 38 -60.57 -16.81 54.40
N ALA A 39 -60.03 -17.88 53.82
CA ALA A 39 -60.65 -19.21 53.85
C ALA A 39 -60.81 -19.72 55.29
N GLU A 40 -59.81 -19.52 56.13
CA GLU A 40 -59.84 -19.89 57.55
C GLU A 40 -60.88 -19.07 58.34
N ALA A 41 -60.93 -17.74 58.16
CA ALA A 41 -61.94 -16.90 58.80
C ALA A 41 -63.37 -17.30 58.39
N THR A 42 -63.57 -17.61 57.11
CA THR A 42 -64.86 -18.12 56.61
C THR A 42 -65.21 -19.47 57.21
N ARG A 43 -64.23 -20.38 57.35
CA ARG A 43 -64.42 -21.70 57.97
C ARG A 43 -64.82 -21.58 59.45
N GLN A 44 -64.16 -20.68 60.20
CA GLN A 44 -64.48 -20.41 61.60
C GLN A 44 -65.90 -19.86 61.78
N MET A 45 -66.34 -18.97 60.88
CA MET A 45 -67.72 -18.49 60.84
C MET A 45 -68.74 -19.62 60.59
N MET A 46 -68.46 -20.49 59.62
CA MET A 46 -69.35 -21.60 59.25
C MET A 46 -69.43 -22.69 60.34
N GLN A 47 -68.33 -23.00 61.02
CA GLN A 47 -68.26 -24.10 62.00
C GLN A 47 -68.70 -23.71 63.41
N GLY A 48 -68.57 -22.44 63.82
CA GLY A 48 -68.94 -21.98 65.16
C GLY A 48 -70.30 -21.29 65.20
N PRO A 49 -70.37 -19.96 64.99
CA PRO A 49 -71.61 -19.19 65.15
C PRO A 49 -72.76 -19.65 64.26
N LEU A 50 -72.50 -20.02 63.00
CA LEU A 50 -73.57 -20.50 62.11
C LEU A 50 -74.14 -21.85 62.53
N ALA A 51 -73.30 -22.75 63.05
CA ALA A 51 -73.76 -24.03 63.59
C ALA A 51 -74.58 -23.83 64.88
N LYS A 52 -74.14 -22.92 65.77
CA LYS A 52 -74.89 -22.51 66.96
C LYS A 52 -76.25 -21.90 66.62
N GLU A 53 -76.28 -20.93 65.70
CA GLU A 53 -77.51 -20.25 65.27
C GLU A 53 -78.54 -21.26 64.76
N ARG A 54 -78.13 -22.23 63.94
CA ARG A 54 -79.02 -23.29 63.43
C ARG A 54 -79.62 -24.12 64.55
N LEU A 55 -78.81 -24.56 65.52
CA LEU A 55 -79.29 -25.35 66.66
C LEU A 55 -80.23 -24.55 67.57
N ILE A 56 -79.93 -23.27 67.81
CA ILE A 56 -80.79 -22.38 68.60
C ILE A 56 -82.09 -22.08 67.84
N SER A 57 -82.04 -21.95 66.52
CA SER A 57 -83.22 -21.80 65.66
C SER A 57 -84.11 -23.05 65.73
N ASP A 58 -83.53 -24.25 65.62
CA ASP A 58 -84.26 -25.51 65.78
C ASP A 58 -84.89 -25.61 67.18
N TRP A 59 -84.14 -25.22 68.22
CA TRP A 59 -84.64 -25.17 69.59
C TRP A 59 -85.78 -24.16 69.78
N TYR A 60 -85.69 -23.00 69.15
CA TYR A 60 -86.75 -22.00 69.12
C TYR A 60 -88.00 -22.55 68.45
N VAL A 61 -87.89 -23.23 67.30
CA VAL A 61 -89.02 -23.86 66.60
C VAL A 61 -89.68 -24.95 67.46
N LEU A 62 -88.89 -25.79 68.13
CA LEU A 62 -89.40 -26.79 69.07
C LEU A 62 -90.14 -26.14 70.26
N THR A 63 -89.60 -25.04 70.78
CA THR A 63 -90.20 -24.28 71.89
C THR A 63 -91.51 -23.62 71.45
N TYR A 64 -91.50 -22.89 70.33
CA TYR A 64 -92.68 -22.23 69.76
C TYR A 64 -93.80 -23.21 69.47
N SER A 65 -93.48 -24.34 68.81
CA SER A 65 -94.45 -25.39 68.52
C SER A 65 -94.99 -26.06 69.80
N ALA A 66 -94.17 -26.24 70.84
CA ALA A 66 -94.63 -26.76 72.13
C ALA A 66 -95.57 -25.79 72.87
N ILE A 67 -95.29 -24.48 72.81
CA ILE A 67 -96.14 -23.44 73.38
C ILE A 67 -97.49 -23.41 72.67
N ALA A 68 -97.49 -23.34 71.34
CA ALA A 68 -98.70 -23.36 70.52
C ALA A 68 -99.54 -24.62 70.77
N ARG A 69 -98.90 -25.79 70.84
CA ARG A 69 -99.59 -27.05 71.12
C ARG A 69 -100.20 -27.09 72.52
N THR A 70 -99.50 -26.59 73.53
CA THR A 70 -100.03 -26.53 74.91
C THR A 70 -101.22 -25.57 74.98
N ALA A 71 -101.19 -24.45 74.23
CA ALA A 71 -102.33 -23.56 74.09
C ALA A 71 -103.55 -24.23 73.42
N MET A 72 -103.31 -25.04 72.39
CA MET A 72 -104.38 -25.82 71.74
C MET A 72 -104.97 -26.87 72.69
N ILE A 73 -104.13 -27.60 73.44
CA ILE A 73 -104.57 -28.61 74.42
C ILE A 73 -105.36 -27.98 75.57
N ALA A 74 -104.94 -26.80 76.06
CA ALA A 74 -105.68 -26.09 77.11
C ALA A 74 -107.10 -25.75 76.65
N LYS A 75 -107.25 -25.26 75.41
CA LYS A 75 -108.50 -24.70 74.88
C LYS A 75 -109.44 -25.71 74.18
N THR A 76 -108.94 -26.86 73.75
CA THR A 76 -109.77 -27.85 73.02
C THR A 76 -110.85 -28.46 73.92
N THR A 77 -112.01 -28.79 73.35
CA THR A 77 -113.03 -29.63 73.99
C THR A 77 -112.91 -31.11 73.60
N ASP A 78 -112.05 -31.43 72.63
CA ASP A 78 -111.79 -32.80 72.19
C ASP A 78 -110.87 -33.54 73.16
N ALA A 79 -111.40 -34.58 73.80
CA ALA A 79 -110.69 -35.41 74.78
C ALA A 79 -109.61 -36.32 74.16
N THR A 80 -109.61 -36.53 72.84
CA THR A 80 -108.63 -37.37 72.16
C THR A 80 -107.34 -36.63 71.81
N LEU A 81 -107.40 -35.31 71.66
CA LEU A 81 -106.28 -34.48 71.21
C LEU A 81 -105.02 -34.55 72.11
N PRO A 82 -105.12 -34.59 73.45
CA PRO A 82 -103.94 -34.78 74.30
C PRO A 82 -103.24 -36.12 74.08
N VAL A 83 -104.00 -37.17 73.76
CA VAL A 83 -103.48 -38.53 73.48
C VAL A 83 -102.82 -38.55 72.09
N THR A 84 -103.46 -37.95 71.09
CA THR A 84 -102.89 -37.83 69.72
C THR A 84 -101.53 -37.14 69.71
N PHE A 85 -101.31 -36.16 70.60
CA PHE A 85 -100.05 -35.45 70.68
C PHE A 85 -99.02 -36.09 71.63
N ALA A 86 -99.32 -37.17 72.33
CA ALA A 86 -98.43 -37.75 73.34
C ALA A 86 -97.04 -38.10 72.77
N ASP A 87 -96.99 -38.80 71.64
CA ASP A 87 -95.73 -39.20 70.99
C ASP A 87 -94.94 -37.99 70.50
N VAL A 88 -95.62 -37.01 69.89
CA VAL A 88 -94.98 -35.79 69.38
C VAL A 88 -94.49 -34.90 70.53
N ILE A 89 -95.20 -34.87 71.65
CA ILE A 89 -94.76 -34.17 72.87
C ILE A 89 -93.51 -34.85 73.42
N SER A 90 -93.51 -36.18 73.56
CA SER A 90 -92.37 -36.95 74.04
C SER A 90 -91.13 -36.72 73.16
N ASP A 91 -91.28 -36.86 71.83
CA ASP A 91 -90.21 -36.64 70.86
C ASP A 91 -89.69 -35.19 70.86
N SER A 92 -90.58 -34.19 70.91
CA SER A 92 -90.17 -32.77 70.97
C SER A 92 -89.44 -32.42 72.26
N VAL A 93 -89.80 -33.02 73.40
CA VAL A 93 -89.10 -32.83 74.68
C VAL A 93 -87.71 -33.46 74.62
N LYS A 94 -87.60 -34.68 74.07
CA LYS A 94 -86.31 -35.37 73.87
C LYS A 94 -85.40 -34.59 72.94
N LYS A 95 -85.87 -34.23 71.74
CA LYS A 95 -85.12 -33.42 70.77
C LYS A 95 -84.76 -32.05 71.32
N GLY A 96 -85.65 -31.43 72.10
CA GLY A 96 -85.36 -30.17 72.78
C GLY A 96 -84.21 -30.29 73.77
N ALA A 97 -84.17 -31.35 74.58
CA ALA A 97 -83.08 -31.60 75.52
C ALA A 97 -81.76 -31.91 74.80
N GLU A 98 -81.78 -32.73 73.75
CA GLU A 98 -80.59 -33.03 72.94
C GLU A 98 -80.04 -31.78 72.24
N THR A 99 -80.94 -30.94 71.69
CA THR A 99 -80.55 -29.69 71.02
C THR A 99 -79.96 -28.70 72.03
N MET A 100 -80.54 -28.57 73.21
CA MET A 100 -79.99 -27.73 74.28
C MET A 100 -78.60 -28.19 74.73
N ALA A 101 -78.37 -29.49 74.90
CA ALA A 101 -77.05 -30.01 75.28
C ALA A 101 -76.00 -29.73 74.19
N LYS A 102 -76.39 -29.84 72.91
CA LYS A 102 -75.52 -29.46 71.78
C LYS A 102 -75.24 -27.95 71.76
N VAL A 103 -76.24 -27.12 72.05
CA VAL A 103 -76.07 -25.66 72.17
C VAL A 103 -75.10 -25.34 73.30
N GLU A 104 -75.30 -25.92 74.49
CA GLU A 104 -74.44 -25.71 75.67
C GLU A 104 -72.97 -26.04 75.39
N ALA A 105 -72.72 -27.16 74.72
CA ALA A 105 -71.36 -27.59 74.37
C ALA A 105 -70.64 -26.64 73.39
N LEU A 106 -71.39 -25.80 72.67
CA LEU A 106 -70.84 -24.87 71.69
C LEU A 106 -70.72 -23.43 72.23
N LEU A 107 -71.23 -23.13 73.43
CA LEU A 107 -71.17 -21.78 74.00
C LEU A 107 -69.74 -21.42 74.39
N VAL A 108 -69.26 -20.29 73.87
CA VAL A 108 -67.89 -19.84 74.09
C VAL A 108 -67.87 -18.61 74.99
N THR A 109 -68.71 -17.62 74.70
CA THR A 109 -68.64 -16.32 75.39
C THR A 109 -69.32 -16.37 76.77
N GLU A 110 -68.84 -15.56 77.71
CA GLU A 110 -69.45 -15.49 79.04
C GLU A 110 -70.91 -14.99 78.98
N GLN A 111 -71.21 -14.10 78.02
CA GLN A 111 -72.56 -13.62 77.77
C GLN A 111 -73.50 -14.72 77.25
N GLU A 112 -73.03 -15.56 76.33
CA GLU A 112 -73.75 -16.75 75.84
C GLU A 112 -74.07 -17.71 76.99
N LYS A 113 -73.05 -18.09 77.78
CA LYS A 113 -73.21 -19.02 78.91
C LYS A 113 -74.19 -18.47 79.96
N THR A 114 -74.12 -17.17 80.24
CA THR A 114 -75.01 -16.50 81.21
C THR A 114 -76.45 -16.49 80.71
N THR A 115 -76.64 -16.15 79.43
CA THR A 115 -77.95 -16.16 78.77
C THR A 115 -78.53 -17.57 78.76
N PHE A 116 -77.74 -18.58 78.42
CA PHE A 116 -78.16 -19.98 78.42
C PHE A 116 -78.59 -20.48 79.80
N LYS A 117 -77.83 -20.19 80.86
CA LYS A 117 -78.22 -20.51 82.25
C LYS A 117 -79.58 -19.91 82.61
N SER A 118 -79.78 -18.64 82.28
CA SER A 118 -81.08 -17.97 82.49
C SER A 118 -82.21 -18.66 81.70
N ILE A 119 -81.95 -19.10 80.47
CA ILE A 119 -82.93 -19.85 79.68
C ILE A 119 -83.26 -21.20 80.33
N VAL A 120 -82.27 -21.92 80.85
CA VAL A 120 -82.47 -23.20 81.55
C VAL A 120 -83.36 -23.02 82.80
N GLU A 121 -83.15 -21.95 83.57
CA GLU A 121 -84.00 -21.61 84.72
C GLU A 121 -85.43 -21.28 84.30
N LEU A 122 -85.60 -20.47 83.25
CA LEU A 122 -86.91 -20.14 82.69
C LEU A 122 -87.62 -21.37 82.10
N ARG A 123 -86.86 -22.30 81.50
CA ARG A 123 -87.38 -23.57 81.00
C ARG A 123 -87.97 -24.41 82.12
N SER A 124 -87.30 -24.48 83.27
CA SER A 124 -87.81 -25.20 84.44
C SER A 124 -89.17 -24.65 84.89
N LYS A 125 -89.29 -23.32 84.98
CA LYS A 125 -90.57 -22.64 85.29
C LYS A 125 -91.64 -22.91 84.22
N TYR A 126 -91.26 -22.84 82.94
CA TYR A 126 -92.14 -23.16 81.82
C TYR A 126 -92.66 -24.60 81.85
N GLN A 127 -91.81 -25.58 82.17
CA GLN A 127 -92.21 -26.99 82.26
C GLN A 127 -93.15 -27.22 83.44
N LEU A 128 -92.87 -26.63 84.61
CA LEU A 128 -93.79 -26.68 85.76
C LEU A 128 -95.16 -26.06 85.42
N ALA A 129 -95.17 -24.94 84.70
CA ALA A 129 -96.40 -24.30 84.26
C ALA A 129 -97.16 -25.15 83.22
N LYS A 130 -96.44 -25.82 82.32
CA LYS A 130 -97.01 -26.77 81.35
C LYS A 130 -97.66 -27.96 82.06
N ASP A 131 -96.98 -28.54 83.05
CA ASP A 131 -97.49 -29.65 83.85
C ASP A 131 -98.74 -29.23 84.66
N ALA A 132 -98.76 -27.99 85.17
CA ALA A 132 -99.93 -27.43 85.84
C ALA A 132 -101.15 -27.32 84.91
N VAL A 133 -100.95 -26.88 83.66
CA VAL A 133 -102.01 -26.85 82.63
C VAL A 133 -102.50 -28.27 82.32
N GLN A 134 -101.60 -29.24 82.18
CA GLN A 134 -101.99 -30.64 81.93
C GLN A 134 -102.80 -31.23 83.10
N LYS A 135 -102.40 -30.96 84.34
CA LYS A 135 -103.13 -31.41 85.55
C LYS A 135 -104.51 -30.76 85.66
N ALA A 136 -104.60 -29.44 85.43
CA ALA A 136 -105.89 -28.73 85.40
C ALA A 136 -106.80 -29.24 84.28
N LYS A 137 -106.22 -29.60 83.12
CA LYS A 137 -107.00 -30.21 82.02
C LYS A 137 -107.53 -31.60 82.39
N ALA A 138 -106.71 -32.40 83.08
CA ALA A 138 -107.08 -33.76 83.52
C ALA A 138 -108.15 -33.77 84.62
N SER A 139 -108.28 -32.70 85.43
CA SER A 139 -109.36 -32.59 86.43
C SER A 139 -110.74 -32.27 85.83
N GLY A 140 -110.80 -31.90 84.55
CA GLY A 140 -112.05 -31.58 83.85
C GLY A 140 -112.59 -30.17 84.11
N ASP A 141 -111.91 -29.35 84.91
CA ASP A 141 -112.31 -27.97 85.20
C ASP A 141 -111.78 -27.00 84.12
N ALA A 142 -112.68 -26.61 83.22
CA ALA A 142 -112.37 -25.68 82.14
C ALA A 142 -112.04 -24.26 82.65
N ALA A 143 -112.65 -23.80 83.74
CA ALA A 143 -112.40 -22.45 84.27
C ALA A 143 -111.02 -22.38 84.94
N GLU A 144 -110.65 -23.41 85.70
CA GLU A 144 -109.33 -23.51 86.31
C GLU A 144 -108.23 -23.75 85.26
N THR A 145 -108.49 -24.54 84.22
CA THR A 145 -107.56 -24.72 83.10
C THR A 145 -107.25 -23.39 82.39
N GLU A 146 -108.28 -22.58 82.11
CA GLU A 146 -108.11 -21.27 81.46
C GLU A 146 -107.35 -20.29 82.37
N ARG A 147 -107.62 -20.29 83.68
CA ARG A 147 -106.91 -19.45 84.65
C ARG A 147 -105.43 -19.83 84.74
N VAL A 148 -105.12 -21.12 84.94
CA VAL A 148 -103.73 -21.62 84.98
C VAL A 148 -103.01 -21.36 83.67
N PHE A 149 -103.70 -21.50 82.54
CA PHE A 149 -103.12 -21.19 81.22
C PHE A 149 -102.77 -19.70 81.07
N LYS A 150 -103.66 -18.78 81.43
CA LYS A 150 -103.45 -17.33 81.29
C LYS A 150 -102.49 -16.74 82.32
N GLU A 151 -102.64 -17.12 83.59
CA GLU A 151 -101.90 -16.48 84.70
C GLU A 151 -100.55 -17.15 84.97
N VAL A 152 -100.39 -18.45 84.66
CA VAL A 152 -99.17 -19.21 84.99
C VAL A 152 -98.41 -19.60 83.72
N PHE A 153 -99.07 -20.27 82.77
CA PHE A 153 -98.38 -20.77 81.58
C PHE A 153 -97.99 -19.67 80.59
N GLN A 154 -98.88 -18.78 80.21
CA GLN A 154 -98.58 -17.73 79.22
C GLN A 154 -97.40 -16.83 79.62
N PRO A 155 -97.31 -16.30 80.86
CA PRO A 155 -96.16 -15.50 81.27
C PRO A 155 -94.85 -16.30 81.30
N ALA A 156 -94.88 -17.54 81.79
CA ALA A 156 -93.71 -18.42 81.83
C ALA A 156 -93.24 -18.81 80.41
N ALA A 157 -94.17 -19.13 79.51
CA ALA A 157 -93.91 -19.44 78.11
C ALA A 157 -93.31 -18.24 77.38
N LYS A 158 -93.89 -17.04 77.54
CA LYS A 158 -93.38 -15.81 76.90
C LYS A 158 -91.98 -15.45 77.39
N ALA A 159 -91.72 -15.56 78.70
CA ALA A 159 -90.41 -15.28 79.27
C ALA A 159 -89.34 -16.26 78.73
N TYR A 160 -89.65 -17.56 78.71
CA TYR A 160 -88.75 -18.58 78.17
C TYR A 160 -88.51 -18.40 76.67
N GLU A 161 -89.57 -18.24 75.87
CA GLU A 161 -89.50 -18.03 74.42
C GLU A 161 -88.68 -16.79 74.05
N SER A 162 -88.95 -15.65 74.71
CA SER A 162 -88.24 -14.40 74.46
C SER A 162 -86.75 -14.50 74.74
N GLN A 163 -86.34 -15.29 75.74
CA GLN A 163 -84.93 -15.45 76.07
C GLN A 163 -84.22 -16.39 75.09
N VAL A 164 -84.89 -17.44 74.60
CA VAL A 164 -84.38 -18.29 73.50
C VAL A 164 -84.21 -17.45 72.22
N LEU A 165 -85.19 -16.61 71.89
CA LEU A 165 -85.10 -15.67 70.76
C LEU A 165 -83.99 -14.64 70.96
N GLY A 166 -83.79 -14.17 72.19
CA GLY A 166 -82.69 -13.29 72.58
C GLY A 166 -81.33 -13.92 72.27
N LEU A 167 -81.10 -15.18 72.69
CA LEU A 167 -79.88 -15.91 72.36
C LEU A 167 -79.72 -16.12 70.84
N LEU A 168 -80.81 -16.44 70.12
CA LEU A 168 -80.79 -16.56 68.65
C LEU A 168 -80.35 -15.24 67.98
N SER A 169 -80.86 -14.10 68.46
CA SER A 169 -80.50 -12.79 67.93
C SER A 169 -79.04 -12.41 68.19
N MET A 170 -78.46 -12.85 69.32
CA MET A 170 -77.04 -12.64 69.63
C MET A 170 -76.15 -13.39 68.63
N GLU A 171 -76.47 -14.65 68.32
CA GLU A 171 -75.70 -15.43 67.34
C GLU A 171 -75.85 -14.89 65.93
N ARG A 172 -77.05 -14.46 65.51
CA ARG A 172 -77.26 -13.79 64.22
C ARG A 172 -76.42 -12.53 64.09
N LYS A 173 -76.39 -11.70 65.13
CA LYS A 173 -75.54 -10.49 65.16
C LYS A 173 -74.05 -10.84 65.08
N ALA A 174 -73.61 -11.88 65.79
CA ALA A 174 -72.21 -12.32 65.74
C ALA A 174 -71.81 -12.82 64.34
N ILE A 175 -72.72 -13.51 63.62
CA ILE A 175 -72.51 -13.91 62.22
C ILE A 175 -72.40 -12.68 61.32
N ASP A 176 -73.31 -11.71 61.43
CA ASP A 176 -73.29 -10.49 60.62
C ASP A 176 -72.02 -9.66 60.84
N ASP A 177 -71.60 -9.50 62.11
CA ASP A 177 -70.38 -8.77 62.46
C ASP A 177 -69.13 -9.48 61.92
N MET A 178 -69.08 -10.82 62.00
CA MET A 178 -68.00 -11.61 61.42
C MET A 178 -67.98 -11.54 59.89
N SER A 179 -69.14 -11.59 59.22
CA SER A 179 -69.24 -11.44 57.77
C SER A 179 -68.69 -10.08 57.32
N ARG A 180 -69.07 -9.00 58.01
CA ARG A 180 -68.55 -7.64 57.71
C ARG A 180 -67.04 -7.54 57.92
N ALA A 181 -66.50 -8.18 58.97
CA ALA A 181 -65.07 -8.21 59.21
C ALA A 181 -64.31 -8.96 58.10
N ILE A 182 -64.86 -10.09 57.62
CA ILE A 182 -64.34 -10.85 56.48
C ILE A 182 -64.36 -10.00 55.21
N ASP A 183 -65.47 -9.31 54.91
CA ASP A 183 -65.60 -8.45 53.73
C ASP A 183 -64.61 -7.28 53.77
N ALA A 184 -64.46 -6.61 54.92
CA ALA A 184 -63.50 -5.53 55.10
C ALA A 184 -62.05 -6.02 54.94
N ALA A 185 -61.70 -7.18 55.50
CA ALA A 185 -60.39 -7.80 55.34
C ALA A 185 -60.11 -8.19 53.88
N ASN A 186 -61.14 -8.65 53.15
CA ASN A 186 -61.06 -8.96 51.73
C ASN A 186 -60.85 -7.72 50.87
N ALA A 187 -61.58 -6.63 51.13
CA ALA A 187 -61.42 -5.37 50.41
C ALA A 187 -60.00 -4.78 50.61
N SER A 188 -59.50 -4.77 51.85
CA SER A 188 -58.13 -4.32 52.15
C SER A 188 -57.07 -5.20 51.46
N SER A 189 -57.24 -6.52 51.53
CA SER A 189 -56.35 -7.48 50.85
C SER A 189 -56.38 -7.32 49.33
N PHE A 190 -57.54 -7.03 48.74
CA PHE A 190 -57.68 -6.80 47.30
C PHE A 190 -56.95 -5.54 46.85
N ASN A 191 -57.11 -4.43 47.57
CA ASN A 191 -56.40 -3.18 47.27
C ASN A 191 -54.88 -3.35 47.38
N MET A 192 -54.40 -4.10 48.38
CA MET A 192 -52.97 -4.42 48.51
C MET A 192 -52.45 -5.27 47.35
N ARG A 193 -53.22 -6.27 46.88
CA ARG A 193 -52.86 -7.07 45.69
C ARG A 193 -52.78 -6.23 44.42
N ILE A 194 -53.71 -5.30 44.23
CA ILE A 194 -53.67 -4.35 43.10
C ILE A 194 -52.41 -3.47 43.20
N ALA A 195 -52.12 -2.91 44.38
CA ALA A 195 -50.94 -2.07 44.58
C ALA A 195 -49.63 -2.81 44.28
N MET A 196 -49.49 -4.05 44.75
CA MET A 196 -48.32 -4.91 44.46
C MET A 196 -48.19 -5.26 42.98
N THR A 197 -49.31 -5.51 42.30
CA THR A 197 -49.34 -5.80 40.86
C THR A 197 -48.93 -4.56 40.07
N ALA A 198 -49.49 -3.39 40.40
CA ALA A 198 -49.13 -2.12 39.79
C ALA A 198 -47.65 -1.78 40.00
N LEU A 199 -47.12 -1.99 41.21
CA LEU A 199 -45.70 -1.80 41.50
C LEU A 199 -44.82 -2.72 40.65
N THR A 200 -45.19 -4.00 40.51
CA THR A 200 -44.45 -4.97 39.68
C THR A 200 -44.43 -4.55 38.21
N LEU A 201 -45.57 -4.10 37.67
CA LEU A 201 -45.65 -3.59 36.29
C LEU A 201 -44.83 -2.32 36.08
N LEU A 202 -44.90 -1.37 37.02
CA LEU A 202 -44.13 -0.12 36.95
C LEU A 202 -42.62 -0.38 36.98
N VAL A 203 -42.17 -1.18 37.94
CA VAL A 203 -40.74 -1.51 38.07
C VAL A 203 -40.26 -2.36 36.89
N GLY A 204 -41.05 -3.36 36.47
CA GLY A 204 -40.74 -4.18 35.29
C GLY A 204 -40.66 -3.35 34.00
N GLY A 205 -41.62 -2.45 33.78
CA GLY A 205 -41.63 -1.53 32.64
C GLY A 205 -40.44 -0.57 32.64
N LEU A 206 -40.11 0.00 33.81
CA LEU A 206 -38.95 0.88 33.96
C LEU A 206 -37.62 0.13 33.70
N CYS A 207 -37.46 -1.07 34.27
CA CYS A 207 -36.30 -1.92 34.01
C CYS A 207 -36.18 -2.28 32.52
N ALA A 208 -37.27 -2.70 31.88
CA ALA A 208 -37.30 -3.03 30.46
C ALA A 208 -36.89 -1.81 29.60
N PHE A 209 -37.45 -0.63 29.88
CA PHE A 209 -37.13 0.60 29.16
C PHE A 209 -35.65 1.00 29.32
N LEU A 210 -35.12 0.96 30.55
CA LEU A 210 -33.73 1.31 30.82
C LEU A 210 -32.75 0.33 30.17
N ILE A 211 -33.02 -0.98 30.24
CA ILE A 211 -32.19 -2.01 29.61
C ILE A 211 -32.23 -1.85 28.08
N ALA A 212 -33.42 -1.74 27.49
CA ALA A 212 -33.59 -1.54 26.05
C ALA A 212 -32.84 -0.31 25.57
N ARG A 213 -32.99 0.84 26.25
CA ARG A 213 -32.28 2.08 25.92
C ARG A 213 -30.76 1.95 26.08
N SER A 214 -30.29 1.16 27.04
CA SER A 214 -28.86 0.94 27.28
C SER A 214 -28.18 0.08 26.21
N ILE A 215 -28.94 -0.73 25.47
CA ILE A 215 -28.42 -1.64 24.44
C ILE A 215 -28.64 -1.05 23.04
N THR A 216 -29.85 -0.57 22.74
CA THR A 216 -30.21 -0.12 21.39
C THR A 216 -29.48 1.15 20.97
N ARG A 217 -29.17 2.06 21.91
CA ARG A 217 -28.44 3.30 21.59
C ARG A 217 -26.98 3.06 21.19
N PRO A 218 -26.15 2.33 21.98
CA PRO A 218 -24.78 1.99 21.56
C PRO A 218 -24.74 1.16 20.27
N LEU A 219 -25.67 0.20 20.10
CA LEU A 219 -25.75 -0.56 18.85
C LEU A 219 -26.07 0.34 17.64
N GLY A 220 -26.98 1.29 17.79
CA GLY A 220 -27.25 2.28 16.74
C GLY A 220 -26.04 3.18 16.42
N GLN A 221 -25.19 3.48 17.40
CA GLN A 221 -23.93 4.18 17.15
C GLN A 221 -22.92 3.31 16.40
N ALA A 222 -22.82 2.03 16.76
CA ALA A 222 -21.97 1.07 16.06
C ALA A 222 -22.38 0.90 14.59
N VAL A 223 -23.69 0.83 14.31
CA VAL A 223 -24.23 0.81 12.94
C VAL A 223 -23.83 2.07 12.18
N LYS A 224 -24.00 3.26 12.77
CA LYS A 224 -23.58 4.51 12.14
C LYS A 224 -22.08 4.52 11.81
N VAL A 225 -21.24 4.08 12.74
CA VAL A 225 -19.78 3.98 12.48
C VAL A 225 -19.48 3.02 11.33
N ALA A 226 -20.14 1.86 11.28
CA ALA A 226 -19.98 0.92 10.18
C ALA A 226 -20.44 1.50 8.83
N GLU A 227 -21.58 2.21 8.81
CA GLU A 227 -22.08 2.93 7.63
C GLU A 227 -21.10 4.03 7.19
N THR A 228 -20.53 4.79 8.13
CA THR A 228 -19.53 5.82 7.86
C THR A 228 -18.26 5.21 7.24
N VAL A 229 -17.77 4.09 7.79
CA VAL A 229 -16.63 3.34 7.19
C VAL A 229 -16.99 2.81 5.81
N ALA A 230 -18.18 2.25 5.62
CA ALA A 230 -18.64 1.73 4.33
C ALA A 230 -18.80 2.84 3.27
N SER A 231 -19.13 4.06 3.69
CA SER A 231 -19.18 5.24 2.80
C SER A 231 -17.81 5.81 2.43
N GLY A 232 -16.72 5.23 2.97
CA GLY A 232 -15.35 5.65 2.74
C GLY A 232 -14.82 6.70 3.73
N ASP A 233 -15.61 7.16 4.70
CA ASP A 233 -15.11 8.14 5.67
C ASP A 233 -14.36 7.48 6.83
N LEU A 234 -13.02 7.50 6.72
CA LEU A 234 -12.08 7.01 7.72
C LEU A 234 -11.52 8.14 8.59
N GLY A 235 -11.99 9.38 8.42
CA GLY A 235 -11.57 10.53 9.23
C GLY A 235 -12.34 10.69 10.54
N THR A 236 -13.48 10.01 10.64
CA THR A 236 -14.37 10.10 11.79
C THR A 236 -13.72 9.59 13.09
N ARG A 237 -13.74 10.42 14.14
CA ARG A 237 -13.20 10.03 15.45
C ARG A 237 -14.20 9.14 16.20
N ILE A 238 -13.82 7.88 16.40
CA ILE A 238 -14.63 6.91 17.14
C ILE A 238 -14.23 6.93 18.62
N GLU A 239 -15.13 7.44 19.47
CA GLU A 239 -14.95 7.45 20.93
C GLU A 239 -15.66 6.26 21.59
N VAL A 240 -14.93 5.51 22.42
CA VAL A 240 -15.49 4.40 23.18
C VAL A 240 -15.69 4.82 24.63
N GLN A 241 -16.96 4.86 25.06
CA GLN A 241 -17.35 5.37 26.38
C GLN A 241 -17.80 4.27 27.36
N SER A 242 -17.88 3.01 26.91
CA SER A 242 -18.36 1.86 27.69
C SER A 242 -17.32 0.74 27.72
N ARG A 243 -17.35 -0.09 28.78
CA ARG A 243 -16.53 -1.30 28.94
C ARG A 243 -17.31 -2.61 28.77
N ASP A 244 -18.62 -2.52 28.52
CA ASP A 244 -19.47 -3.68 28.24
C ASP A 244 -19.23 -4.24 26.82
N GLU A 245 -20.00 -5.24 26.42
CA GLU A 245 -19.90 -5.89 25.11
C GLU A 245 -20.12 -4.91 23.95
N THR A 246 -20.97 -3.89 24.12
CA THR A 246 -21.15 -2.84 23.11
C THR A 246 -19.94 -1.91 23.02
N GLY A 247 -19.28 -1.65 24.15
CA GLY A 247 -18.00 -0.96 24.20
C GLY A 247 -16.87 -1.74 23.51
N GLN A 248 -16.82 -3.06 23.70
CA GLN A 248 -15.86 -3.93 23.00
C GLN A 248 -16.09 -3.93 21.48
N LEU A 249 -17.35 -3.99 21.02
CA LEU A 249 -17.71 -3.84 19.61
C LEU A 249 -17.23 -2.48 19.05
N MET A 250 -17.49 -1.39 19.77
CA MET A 250 -17.03 -0.06 19.38
C MET A 250 -15.50 0.05 19.32
N HIS A 251 -14.78 -0.60 20.26
CA HIS A 251 -13.32 -0.70 20.21
C HIS A 251 -12.83 -1.47 18.98
N ALA A 252 -13.46 -2.59 18.63
CA ALA A 252 -13.12 -3.36 17.44
C ALA A 252 -13.34 -2.55 16.16
N LEU A 253 -14.48 -1.85 16.05
CA LEU A 253 -14.78 -0.95 14.93
C LEU A 253 -13.77 0.21 14.83
N LYS A 254 -13.36 0.78 15.97
CA LYS A 254 -12.29 1.79 16.01
C LYS A 254 -10.98 1.24 15.44
N ASN A 255 -10.53 0.10 15.93
CA ASN A 255 -9.27 -0.52 15.48
C ASN A 255 -9.32 -0.89 13.99
N MET A 256 -10.48 -1.33 13.49
CA MET A 256 -10.72 -1.59 12.07
C MET A 256 -10.60 -0.31 11.24
N ASN A 257 -11.26 0.79 11.65
CA ASN A 257 -11.18 2.09 10.98
C ASN A 257 -9.74 2.62 10.96
N GLU A 258 -9.02 2.61 12.09
CA GLU A 258 -7.62 3.04 12.16
C GLU A 258 -6.68 2.18 11.29
N SER A 259 -6.95 0.89 11.18
CA SER A 259 -6.15 -0.01 10.34
C SER A 259 -6.43 0.20 8.85
N LEU A 260 -7.70 0.37 8.46
CA LEU A 260 -8.06 0.75 7.10
C LEU A 260 -7.47 2.11 6.72
N ALA A 261 -7.54 3.10 7.62
CA ALA A 261 -6.96 4.43 7.39
C ALA A 261 -5.45 4.36 7.16
N ARG A 262 -4.72 3.53 7.94
CA ARG A 262 -3.29 3.30 7.73
C ARG A 262 -2.99 2.63 6.40
N VAL A 263 -3.73 1.58 6.02
CA VAL A 263 -3.54 0.87 4.75
C VAL A 263 -3.81 1.81 3.57
N VAL A 264 -4.92 2.53 3.57
CA VAL A 264 -5.25 3.52 2.54
C VAL A 264 -4.19 4.62 2.46
N GLY A 265 -3.71 5.12 3.61
CA GLY A 265 -2.63 6.11 3.66
C GLY A 265 -1.31 5.58 3.08
N GLN A 266 -0.94 4.34 3.39
CA GLN A 266 0.25 3.68 2.83
C GLN A 266 0.11 3.45 1.32
N VAL A 267 -1.07 3.05 0.84
CA VAL A 267 -1.33 2.89 -0.60
C VAL A 267 -1.20 4.23 -1.30
N ARG A 268 -1.81 5.31 -0.79
CA ARG A 268 -1.72 6.65 -1.39
C ARG A 268 -0.27 7.17 -1.45
N ALA A 269 0.49 7.00 -0.37
CA ALA A 269 1.91 7.39 -0.34
C ALA A 269 2.76 6.53 -1.29
N GLY A 270 2.47 5.23 -1.36
CA GLY A 270 3.13 4.30 -2.28
C GLY A 270 2.86 4.65 -3.73
N THR A 271 1.61 4.96 -4.09
CA THR A 271 1.24 5.37 -5.45
C THR A 271 1.83 6.72 -5.85
N ASP A 272 1.91 7.69 -4.94
CA ASP A 272 2.59 8.97 -5.21
C ASP A 272 4.09 8.76 -5.48
N THR A 273 4.71 7.81 -4.75
CA THR A 273 6.11 7.42 -4.97
C THR A 273 6.29 6.75 -6.34
N ILE A 274 5.39 5.83 -6.72
CA ILE A 274 5.40 5.19 -8.05
C ILE A 274 5.20 6.21 -9.16
N ALA A 275 4.24 7.14 -9.01
CA ALA A 275 3.98 8.19 -10.01
C ALA A 275 5.22 9.08 -10.21
N THR A 276 5.88 9.47 -9.10
CA THR A 276 7.11 10.26 -9.15
C THR A 276 8.25 9.49 -9.82
N ALA A 277 8.49 8.24 -9.41
CA ALA A 277 9.54 7.40 -9.98
C ALA A 277 9.30 7.11 -11.48
N SER A 278 8.05 6.84 -11.87
CA SER A 278 7.68 6.64 -13.28
C SER A 278 7.94 7.90 -14.11
N GLY A 279 7.62 9.08 -13.58
CA GLY A 279 7.95 10.36 -14.23
C GLY A 279 9.45 10.58 -14.38
N GLN A 280 10.26 10.17 -13.40
CA GLN A 280 11.72 10.22 -13.51
C GLN A 280 12.26 9.22 -14.55
N ILE A 281 11.71 8.02 -14.63
CA ILE A 281 12.06 7.02 -15.66
C ILE A 281 11.71 7.57 -17.05
N ALA A 282 10.52 8.13 -17.22
CA ALA A 282 10.11 8.72 -18.51
C ALA A 282 11.05 9.86 -18.95
N ALA A 283 11.42 10.75 -18.03
CA ALA A 283 12.39 11.80 -18.32
C ALA A 283 13.78 11.23 -18.66
N GLY A 284 14.23 10.19 -17.93
CA GLY A 284 15.49 9.50 -18.21
C GLY A 284 15.51 8.79 -19.56
N ASN A 285 14.40 8.16 -19.96
CA ASN A 285 14.26 7.54 -21.27
C ASN A 285 14.25 8.57 -22.40
N HIS A 286 13.66 9.75 -22.18
CA HIS A 286 13.73 10.83 -23.16
C HIS A 286 15.18 11.32 -23.36
N ASP A 287 15.96 11.46 -22.30
CA ASP A 287 17.39 11.78 -22.39
C ASP A 287 18.17 10.68 -23.11
N LEU A 288 17.89 9.42 -22.78
CA LEU A 288 18.52 8.27 -23.45
C LEU A 288 18.16 8.18 -24.93
N SER A 289 16.92 8.50 -25.31
CA SER A 289 16.48 8.60 -26.71
C SER A 289 17.31 9.63 -27.47
N ALA A 290 17.44 10.85 -26.93
CA ALA A 290 18.20 11.92 -27.55
C ALA A 290 19.68 11.54 -27.74
N ARG A 291 20.28 10.88 -26.74
CA ARG A 291 21.66 10.38 -26.84
C ARG A 291 21.80 9.22 -27.83
N THR A 292 20.78 8.37 -27.96
CA THR A 292 20.79 7.27 -28.94
C THR A 292 20.67 7.81 -30.36
N GLU A 293 19.85 8.85 -30.58
CA GLU A 293 19.77 9.57 -31.86
C GLU A 293 21.10 10.27 -32.21
N GLU A 294 21.73 10.96 -31.25
CA GLU A 294 23.05 11.57 -31.42
C GLU A 294 24.13 10.53 -31.74
N GLN A 295 24.09 9.39 -31.06
CA GLN A 295 25.00 8.27 -31.30
C GLN A 295 24.79 7.67 -32.69
N ALA A 296 23.54 7.50 -33.13
CA ALA A 296 23.22 7.03 -34.48
C ALA A 296 23.79 7.97 -35.54
N SER A 297 23.58 9.29 -35.37
CA SER A 297 24.16 10.30 -36.28
C SER A 297 25.69 10.26 -36.31
N SER A 298 26.32 10.08 -35.14
CA SER A 298 27.79 9.99 -35.04
C SER A 298 28.33 8.71 -35.71
N LEU A 299 27.60 7.60 -35.61
CA LEU A 299 27.93 6.33 -36.26
C LEU A 299 27.79 6.46 -37.79
N GLU A 300 26.77 7.14 -38.29
CA GLU A 300 26.62 7.41 -39.73
C GLU A 300 27.80 8.23 -40.28
N GLU A 301 28.20 9.31 -39.59
CA GLU A 301 29.35 10.14 -40.01
C GLU A 301 30.67 9.36 -39.93
N THR A 302 30.83 8.53 -38.91
CA THR A 302 32.00 7.65 -38.77
C THR A 302 32.04 6.62 -39.89
N ALA A 303 30.91 5.98 -40.22
CA ALA A 303 30.82 5.01 -41.31
C ALA A 303 31.18 5.65 -42.65
N ALA A 304 30.64 6.84 -42.96
CA ALA A 304 30.98 7.58 -44.17
C ALA A 304 32.47 7.93 -44.23
N SER A 305 33.06 8.37 -43.11
CA SER A 305 34.50 8.65 -43.01
C SER A 305 35.35 7.38 -43.22
N MET A 306 34.88 6.24 -42.73
CA MET A 306 35.56 4.95 -42.92
C MET A 306 35.46 4.46 -44.37
N GLU A 307 34.35 4.70 -45.08
CA GLU A 307 34.25 4.43 -46.52
C GLU A 307 35.24 5.28 -47.33
N GLU A 308 35.33 6.58 -47.02
CA GLU A 308 36.30 7.50 -47.67
C GLU A 308 37.75 7.08 -47.39
N LEU A 309 38.06 6.70 -46.14
CA LEU A 309 39.37 6.17 -45.76
C LEU A 309 39.69 4.87 -46.49
N THR A 310 38.72 3.94 -46.58
CA THR A 310 38.87 2.68 -47.31
C THR A 310 39.22 2.94 -48.78
N SER A 311 38.49 3.86 -49.41
CA SER A 311 38.74 4.28 -50.79
C SER A 311 40.15 4.85 -50.97
N THR A 312 40.57 5.74 -50.06
CA THR A 312 41.88 6.39 -50.11
C THR A 312 43.03 5.41 -49.90
N VAL A 313 42.91 4.48 -48.95
CA VAL A 313 43.91 3.43 -48.71
C VAL A 313 44.02 2.49 -49.91
N LYS A 314 42.89 2.11 -50.52
CA LYS A 314 42.88 1.30 -51.74
C LYS A 314 43.55 2.01 -52.91
N GLN A 315 43.25 3.30 -53.09
CA GLN A 315 43.91 4.13 -54.10
C GLN A 315 45.42 4.26 -53.85
N ASN A 316 45.86 4.39 -52.59
CA ASN A 316 47.28 4.39 -52.25
C ASN A 316 47.97 3.06 -52.57
N ALA A 317 47.33 1.93 -52.30
CA ALA A 317 47.85 0.61 -52.65
C ALA A 317 48.02 0.46 -54.18
N ASP A 318 47.03 0.91 -54.95
CA ASP A 318 47.09 0.87 -56.42
C ASP A 318 48.14 1.84 -56.97
N ASN A 319 48.25 3.05 -56.42
CA ASN A 319 49.30 4.02 -56.77
C ASN A 319 50.70 3.47 -56.47
N ALA A 320 50.89 2.82 -55.32
CA ALA A 320 52.16 2.20 -54.95
C ALA A 320 52.53 1.06 -55.90
N ARG A 321 51.56 0.21 -56.30
CA ARG A 321 51.77 -0.82 -57.34
C ARG A 321 52.17 -0.21 -58.67
N GLN A 322 51.49 0.85 -59.11
CA GLN A 322 51.79 1.52 -60.38
C GLN A 322 53.18 2.17 -60.35
N ALA A 323 53.52 2.86 -59.26
CA ALA A 323 54.84 3.46 -59.04
C ALA A 323 55.94 2.39 -59.01
N ASN A 324 55.70 1.24 -58.38
CA ASN A 324 56.62 0.10 -58.39
C ASN A 324 56.90 -0.39 -59.81
N GLN A 325 55.86 -0.50 -60.64
CA GLN A 325 56.01 -0.94 -62.04
C GLN A 325 56.76 0.09 -62.89
N LEU A 326 56.51 1.39 -62.67
CA LEU A 326 57.24 2.48 -63.30
C LEU A 326 58.73 2.48 -62.90
N ALA A 327 59.02 2.27 -61.60
CA ALA A 327 60.37 2.15 -61.09
C ALA A 327 61.12 0.97 -61.72
N LEU A 328 60.50 -0.22 -61.79
CA LEU A 328 61.09 -1.38 -62.46
C LEU A 328 61.40 -1.10 -63.94
N SER A 329 60.50 -0.44 -64.67
CA SER A 329 60.74 -0.05 -66.06
C SER A 329 61.88 0.97 -66.19
N ALA A 330 61.94 1.97 -65.31
CA ALA A 330 63.03 2.94 -65.28
C ALA A 330 64.39 2.28 -64.97
N SER A 331 64.41 1.29 -64.09
CA SER A 331 65.59 0.49 -63.76
C SER A 331 66.09 -0.29 -64.99
N GLU A 332 65.19 -0.92 -65.74
CA GLU A 332 65.52 -1.63 -66.98
C GLU A 332 66.14 -0.69 -68.04
N VAL A 333 65.56 0.51 -68.20
CA VAL A 333 66.08 1.53 -69.12
C VAL A 333 67.46 2.02 -68.67
N ALA A 334 67.67 2.25 -67.37
CA ALA A 334 68.96 2.66 -66.82
C ALA A 334 70.03 1.58 -66.98
N LEU A 335 69.70 0.30 -66.75
CA LEU A 335 70.59 -0.85 -66.99
C LEU A 335 71.00 -0.93 -68.46
N LYS A 336 70.04 -0.77 -69.38
CA LYS A 336 70.31 -0.72 -70.82
C LYS A 336 71.19 0.48 -71.19
N GLY A 337 70.93 1.64 -70.60
CA GLY A 337 71.75 2.85 -70.75
C GLY A 337 73.20 2.62 -70.29
N GLY A 338 73.39 2.02 -69.11
CA GLY A 338 74.71 1.65 -68.59
C GLY A 338 75.47 0.68 -69.51
N SER A 339 74.77 -0.31 -70.10
CA SER A 339 75.36 -1.22 -71.09
C SER A 339 75.85 -0.49 -72.35
N VAL A 340 75.05 0.44 -72.89
CA VAL A 340 75.43 1.25 -74.06
C VAL A 340 76.64 2.13 -73.73
N VAL A 341 76.63 2.79 -72.57
CA VAL A 341 77.75 3.62 -72.11
C VAL A 341 79.03 2.78 -71.96
N SER A 342 78.95 1.59 -71.37
CA SER A 342 80.07 0.65 -71.26
C SER A 342 80.66 0.28 -72.63
N GLN A 343 79.80 0.04 -73.64
CA GLN A 343 80.25 -0.21 -75.01
C GLN A 343 80.96 1.00 -75.63
N VAL A 344 80.50 2.23 -75.35
CA VAL A 344 81.15 3.47 -75.81
C VAL A 344 82.53 3.64 -75.16
N VAL A 345 82.68 3.37 -73.85
CA VAL A 345 83.99 3.38 -73.16
C VAL A 345 84.95 2.40 -73.83
N GLY A 346 84.50 1.18 -74.12
CA GLY A 346 85.32 0.18 -74.83
C GLY A 346 85.76 0.63 -76.23
N THR A 347 84.88 1.32 -76.94
CA THR A 347 85.17 1.90 -78.27
C THR A 347 86.17 3.06 -78.16
N MET A 348 85.99 3.97 -77.20
CA MET A 348 86.93 5.08 -76.94
C MET A 348 88.31 4.57 -76.54
N GLY A 349 88.39 3.51 -75.73
CA GLY A 349 89.65 2.84 -75.41
C GLY A 349 90.36 2.28 -76.65
N SER A 350 89.59 1.67 -77.57
CA SER A 350 90.12 1.16 -78.84
C SER A 350 90.60 2.28 -79.78
N ILE A 351 89.88 3.42 -79.81
CA ILE A 351 90.29 4.63 -80.56
C ILE A 351 91.56 5.24 -79.96
N ASN A 352 91.64 5.35 -78.63
CA ASN A 352 92.82 5.88 -77.94
C ASN A 352 94.06 5.02 -78.24
N ALA A 353 93.92 3.69 -78.13
CA ALA A 353 94.99 2.74 -78.48
C ALA A 353 95.43 2.86 -79.95
N SER A 354 94.47 2.97 -80.88
CA SER A 354 94.75 3.13 -82.31
C SER A 354 95.44 4.47 -82.60
N SER A 355 95.03 5.54 -81.92
CA SER A 355 95.62 6.89 -82.09
C SER A 355 97.05 6.94 -81.57
N ARG A 356 97.35 6.34 -80.40
CA ARG A 356 98.72 6.19 -79.90
C ARG A 356 99.61 5.42 -80.87
N LYS A 357 99.09 4.34 -81.48
CA LYS A 357 99.82 3.59 -82.51
C LYS A 357 100.12 4.44 -83.75
N ILE A 358 99.22 5.35 -84.13
CA ILE A 358 99.48 6.32 -85.21
C ILE A 358 100.60 7.28 -84.78
N VAL A 359 100.59 7.82 -83.56
CA VAL A 359 101.68 8.68 -83.06
C VAL A 359 103.04 7.98 -83.17
N ASP A 360 103.11 6.70 -82.78
CA ASP A 360 104.34 5.90 -82.90
C ASP A 360 104.80 5.76 -84.37
N ILE A 361 103.87 5.48 -85.29
CA ILE A 361 104.17 5.37 -86.73
C ILE A 361 104.64 6.71 -87.30
N ILE A 362 103.99 7.82 -86.94
CA ILE A 362 104.39 9.16 -87.37
C ILE A 362 105.77 9.51 -86.81
N GLY A 363 106.09 9.08 -85.58
CA GLY A 363 107.43 9.19 -85.01
C GLY A 363 108.50 8.45 -85.83
N VAL A 364 108.19 7.26 -86.33
CA VAL A 364 109.06 6.52 -87.26
C VAL A 364 109.21 7.27 -88.59
N ILE A 365 108.12 7.84 -89.14
CA ILE A 365 108.15 8.61 -90.40
C ILE A 365 109.01 9.88 -90.26
N ASP A 366 108.89 10.62 -89.16
CA ASP A 366 109.76 11.77 -88.86
C ASP A 366 111.23 11.33 -88.75
N GLY A 367 111.48 10.17 -88.12
CA GLY A 367 112.79 9.53 -88.08
C GLY A 367 113.35 9.18 -89.48
N ILE A 368 112.52 8.62 -90.37
CA ILE A 368 112.89 8.32 -91.77
C ILE A 368 113.16 9.61 -92.54
N ALA A 369 112.33 10.64 -92.36
CA ALA A 369 112.51 11.94 -93.00
C ALA A 369 113.82 12.61 -92.55
N PHE A 370 114.15 12.52 -91.25
CA PHE A 370 115.43 12.99 -90.73
C PHE A 370 116.62 12.23 -91.34
N GLN A 371 116.57 10.89 -91.34
CA GLN A 371 117.60 10.06 -91.96
C GLN A 371 117.76 10.36 -93.45
N THR A 372 116.66 10.55 -94.19
CA THR A 372 116.66 10.90 -95.61
C THR A 372 117.26 12.29 -95.85
N ASN A 373 116.97 13.25 -94.98
CA ASN A 373 117.57 14.59 -95.03
C ASN A 373 119.09 14.56 -94.80
N ILE A 374 119.58 13.70 -93.89
CA ILE A 374 121.03 13.48 -93.68
C ILE A 374 121.67 12.77 -94.88
N LEU A 375 121.03 11.73 -95.44
CA LEU A 375 121.48 11.03 -96.65
C LEU A 375 121.57 11.97 -97.86
N ALA A 376 120.56 12.81 -98.05
CA ALA A 376 120.51 13.80 -99.12
C ALA A 376 121.57 14.89 -98.95
N LEU A 377 121.83 15.33 -97.71
CA LEU A 377 122.94 16.24 -97.41
C LEU A 377 124.30 15.61 -97.76
N ASN A 378 124.53 14.36 -97.34
CA ASN A 378 125.75 13.63 -97.66
C ASN A 378 125.92 13.44 -99.18
N ALA A 379 124.84 13.13 -99.90
CA ALA A 379 124.85 13.03 -101.36
C ALA A 379 125.11 14.37 -102.05
N ALA A 380 124.55 15.48 -101.55
CA ALA A 380 124.82 16.82 -102.06
C ALA A 380 126.29 17.24 -101.86
N VAL A 381 126.89 16.87 -100.73
CA VAL A 381 128.32 17.09 -100.45
C VAL A 381 129.20 16.28 -101.40
N GLU A 382 128.91 14.99 -101.62
CA GLU A 382 129.69 14.16 -102.54
C GLU A 382 129.52 14.59 -104.01
N ALA A 383 128.33 15.06 -104.40
CA ALA A 383 128.07 15.65 -105.71
C ALA A 383 128.85 16.97 -105.94
N ALA A 384 128.98 17.81 -104.91
CA ALA A 384 129.84 19.01 -104.97
C ALA A 384 131.33 18.64 -105.11
N ARG A 385 131.74 17.49 -104.56
CA ARG A 385 133.11 16.96 -104.64
C ARG A 385 133.47 16.44 -106.04
N ALA A 386 132.48 15.97 -106.80
CA ALA A 386 132.65 15.47 -108.17
C ALA A 386 132.68 16.57 -109.27
N GLY A 387 132.57 17.84 -108.90
CA GLY A 387 132.67 18.98 -109.83
C GLY A 387 131.57 19.02 -110.89
N GLU A 388 131.89 19.41 -112.14
CA GLU A 388 130.90 19.56 -113.23
C GLU A 388 130.13 18.27 -113.56
N GLN A 389 130.72 17.09 -113.32
CA GLN A 389 130.06 15.78 -113.55
C GLN A 389 128.97 15.47 -112.50
N GLY A 390 129.00 16.14 -111.34
CA GLY A 390 128.07 15.92 -110.23
C GLY A 390 126.83 16.84 -110.24
N ARG A 391 126.74 17.83 -111.16
CA ARG A 391 125.66 18.84 -111.14
C ARG A 391 124.25 18.26 -111.18
N GLY A 392 124.01 17.25 -112.03
CA GLY A 392 122.71 16.56 -112.09
C GLY A 392 122.37 15.85 -110.77
N PHE A 393 123.37 15.22 -110.14
CA PHE A 393 123.22 14.55 -108.84
C PHE A 393 122.99 15.53 -107.68
N ALA A 394 123.65 16.70 -107.69
CA ALA A 394 123.46 17.73 -106.68
C ALA A 394 122.03 18.31 -106.69
N VAL A 395 121.44 18.49 -107.88
CA VAL A 395 120.05 18.94 -108.01
C VAL A 395 119.09 17.89 -107.45
N VAL A 396 119.29 16.61 -107.79
CA VAL A 396 118.47 15.51 -107.23
C VAL A 396 118.64 15.42 -105.71
N ALA A 397 119.86 15.53 -105.19
CA ALA A 397 120.11 15.53 -103.75
C ALA A 397 119.44 16.72 -103.03
N SER A 398 119.44 17.92 -103.62
CA SER A 398 118.70 19.07 -103.10
C SER A 398 117.19 18.85 -103.10
N GLU A 399 116.64 18.24 -104.16
CA GLU A 399 115.22 17.94 -104.27
C GLU A 399 114.79 16.86 -103.26
N VAL A 400 115.59 15.80 -103.08
CA VAL A 400 115.37 14.77 -102.05
C VAL A 400 115.44 15.38 -100.65
N ARG A 401 116.36 16.33 -100.41
CA ARG A 401 116.47 17.03 -99.14
C ARG A 401 115.25 17.90 -98.87
N ASN A 402 114.78 18.65 -99.87
CA ASN A 402 113.57 19.47 -99.75
C ASN A 402 112.35 18.59 -99.46
N LEU A 403 112.21 17.46 -100.17
CA LEU A 403 111.15 16.49 -99.93
C LEU A 403 111.23 15.91 -98.51
N ALA A 404 112.41 15.58 -98.02
CA ALA A 404 112.61 15.10 -96.65
C ALA A 404 112.23 16.15 -95.59
N GLN A 405 112.58 17.43 -95.79
CA GLN A 405 112.15 18.51 -94.90
C GLN A 405 110.64 18.73 -94.94
N ARG A 406 110.01 18.65 -96.12
CA ARG A 406 108.55 18.70 -96.27
C ARG A 406 107.86 17.53 -95.58
N SER A 407 108.40 16.32 -95.71
CA SER A 407 107.89 15.12 -95.02
C SER A 407 108.02 15.23 -93.50
N ALA A 408 109.12 15.78 -92.98
CA ALA A 408 109.30 16.02 -91.54
C ALA A 408 108.32 17.09 -91.00
N ALA A 409 108.10 18.17 -91.76
CA ALA A 409 107.12 19.20 -91.39
C ALA A 409 105.70 18.63 -91.38
N ALA A 410 105.31 17.89 -92.41
CA ALA A 410 104.01 17.23 -92.49
C ALA A 410 103.84 16.17 -91.38
N ALA A 411 104.89 15.39 -91.07
CA ALA A 411 104.86 14.42 -89.97
C ALA A 411 104.64 15.12 -88.62
N LYS A 412 105.30 16.26 -88.35
CA LYS A 412 105.07 17.04 -87.12
C LYS A 412 103.67 17.63 -87.04
N GLU A 413 103.12 18.11 -88.14
CA GLU A 413 101.75 18.62 -88.20
C GLU A 413 100.71 17.52 -87.96
N ILE A 414 100.87 16.35 -88.59
CA ILE A 414 100.03 15.17 -88.33
C ILE A 414 100.17 14.73 -86.88
N LYS A 415 101.39 14.69 -86.34
CA LYS A 415 101.63 14.33 -84.94
C LYS A 415 100.85 15.24 -84.00
N ALA A 416 100.93 16.56 -84.18
CA ALA A 416 100.20 17.51 -83.35
C ALA A 416 98.67 17.33 -83.43
N LEU A 417 98.12 17.06 -84.62
CA LEU A 417 96.69 16.79 -84.80
C LEU A 417 96.24 15.47 -84.14
N ILE A 418 97.09 14.44 -84.19
CA ILE A 418 96.80 13.15 -83.54
C ILE A 418 96.95 13.28 -82.02
N ASP A 419 97.94 14.01 -81.52
CA ASP A 419 98.09 14.29 -80.08
C ASP A 419 96.85 15.03 -79.54
N ASP A 420 96.36 16.08 -80.24
CA ASP A 420 95.09 16.76 -79.89
C ASP A 420 93.88 15.81 -79.94
N SER A 421 93.87 14.86 -80.89
CA SER A 421 92.81 13.84 -80.97
C SER A 421 92.89 12.83 -79.82
N VAL A 422 94.08 12.44 -79.38
CA VAL A 422 94.29 11.57 -78.21
C VAL A 422 93.77 12.25 -76.95
N ASP A 423 94.12 13.52 -76.74
CA ASP A 423 93.68 14.31 -75.59
C ASP A 423 92.14 14.42 -75.54
N LYS A 424 91.50 14.72 -76.68
CA LYS A 424 90.03 14.79 -76.78
C LYS A 424 89.34 13.44 -76.55
N VAL A 425 89.93 12.34 -77.04
CA VAL A 425 89.40 11.00 -76.81
C VAL A 425 89.57 10.60 -75.34
N GLU A 426 90.66 10.99 -74.69
CA GLU A 426 90.89 10.75 -73.26
C GLU A 426 89.91 11.53 -72.39
N GLU A 427 89.66 12.81 -72.71
CA GLU A 427 88.62 13.61 -72.06
C GLU A 427 87.23 13.00 -72.27
N GLY A 428 86.89 12.63 -73.50
CA GLY A 428 85.62 11.98 -73.82
C GLY A 428 85.44 10.65 -73.10
N SER A 429 86.50 9.84 -73.01
CA SER A 429 86.50 8.58 -72.25
C SER A 429 86.18 8.81 -70.77
N ARG A 430 86.76 9.85 -70.16
CA ARG A 430 86.48 10.22 -68.76
C ARG A 430 85.03 10.66 -68.57
N GLN A 431 84.50 11.50 -69.44
CA GLN A 431 83.09 11.96 -69.36
C GLN A 431 82.10 10.79 -69.51
N VAL A 432 82.37 9.87 -70.43
CA VAL A 432 81.53 8.68 -70.64
C VAL A 432 81.63 7.71 -69.45
N ALA A 433 82.81 7.53 -68.87
CA ALA A 433 82.97 6.73 -67.65
C ALA A 433 82.21 7.32 -66.45
N GLU A 434 82.23 8.64 -66.30
CA GLU A 434 81.44 9.34 -65.28
C GLU A 434 79.94 9.15 -65.51
N ALA A 435 79.47 9.30 -66.76
CA ALA A 435 78.08 9.01 -67.13
C ALA A 435 77.68 7.55 -66.82
N GLY A 436 78.60 6.59 -66.98
CA GLY A 436 78.38 5.18 -66.63
C GLY A 436 78.15 4.99 -65.14
N ARG A 437 78.99 5.61 -64.30
CA ARG A 437 78.81 5.60 -62.84
C ARG A 437 77.48 6.25 -62.41
N THR A 438 77.09 7.36 -63.04
CA THR A 438 75.79 8.00 -62.75
C THR A 438 74.62 7.08 -63.10
N MET A 439 74.73 6.25 -64.15
CA MET A 439 73.70 5.26 -64.45
C MET A 439 73.60 4.17 -63.37
N GLU A 440 74.72 3.72 -62.81
CA GLU A 440 74.72 2.78 -61.66
C GLU A 440 74.04 3.40 -60.43
N GLU A 441 74.37 4.66 -60.11
CA GLU A 441 73.73 5.40 -59.00
C GLU A 441 72.21 5.59 -59.21
N ILE A 442 71.76 5.77 -60.46
CA ILE A 442 70.34 5.80 -60.81
C ILE A 442 69.68 4.45 -60.54
N VAL A 443 70.29 3.34 -60.99
CA VAL A 443 69.76 1.98 -60.75
C VAL A 443 69.60 1.71 -59.26
N ASP A 444 70.60 2.04 -58.44
CA ASP A 444 70.54 1.89 -56.99
C ASP A 444 69.46 2.76 -56.35
N SER A 445 69.29 3.99 -56.83
CA SER A 445 68.25 4.91 -56.34
C SER A 445 66.85 4.43 -56.69
N VAL A 446 66.66 3.93 -57.91
CA VAL A 446 65.39 3.34 -58.35
C VAL A 446 65.07 2.06 -57.56
N LYS A 447 66.07 1.23 -57.24
CA LYS A 447 65.89 0.06 -56.39
C LYS A 447 65.36 0.42 -55.01
N ARG A 448 65.89 1.47 -54.38
CA ARG A 448 65.35 2.00 -53.10
C ARG A 448 63.89 2.46 -53.24
N VAL A 449 63.52 3.08 -54.36
CA VAL A 449 62.12 3.47 -54.61
C VAL A 449 61.21 2.24 -54.70
N THR A 450 61.63 1.19 -55.41
CA THR A 450 60.92 -0.09 -55.50
C THR A 450 60.70 -0.72 -54.12
N ASP A 451 61.74 -0.73 -53.27
CA ASP A 451 61.65 -1.26 -51.90
C ASP A 451 60.61 -0.48 -51.07
N ILE A 452 60.65 0.85 -51.11
CA ILE A 452 59.68 1.72 -50.41
C ILE A 452 58.25 1.48 -50.94
N MET A 453 58.06 1.31 -52.25
CA MET A 453 56.74 1.01 -52.81
C MET A 453 56.21 -0.35 -52.35
N GLY A 454 57.10 -1.34 -52.17
CA GLY A 454 56.76 -2.64 -51.58
C GLY A 454 56.29 -2.52 -50.13
N GLU A 455 56.97 -1.71 -49.32
CA GLU A 455 56.57 -1.41 -47.94
C GLU A 455 55.21 -0.68 -47.88
N ILE A 456 54.99 0.34 -48.72
CA ILE A 456 53.71 1.06 -48.78
C ILE A 456 52.57 0.14 -49.19
N THR A 457 52.79 -0.75 -50.17
CA THR A 457 51.77 -1.71 -50.61
C THR A 457 51.39 -2.65 -49.46
N SER A 458 52.39 -3.16 -48.73
CA SER A 458 52.18 -4.06 -47.59
C SER A 458 51.44 -3.36 -46.45
N ALA A 459 51.87 -2.15 -46.09
CA ALA A 459 51.23 -1.32 -45.07
C ALA A 459 49.79 -0.94 -45.43
N SER A 460 49.53 -0.60 -46.70
CA SER A 460 48.18 -0.28 -47.18
C SER A 460 47.25 -1.51 -47.12
N GLN A 461 47.79 -2.70 -47.35
CA GLN A 461 47.02 -3.94 -47.27
C GLN A 461 46.68 -4.32 -45.81
N GLU A 462 47.60 -4.09 -44.88
CA GLU A 462 47.35 -4.19 -43.44
C GLU A 462 46.33 -3.15 -42.95
N GLN A 463 46.44 -1.90 -43.40
CA GLN A 463 45.46 -0.85 -43.11
C GLN A 463 44.06 -1.23 -43.61
N THR A 464 43.95 -1.82 -44.81
CA THR A 464 42.66 -2.27 -45.36
C THR A 464 42.02 -3.31 -44.44
N GLN A 465 42.78 -4.31 -43.96
CA GLN A 465 42.27 -5.30 -43.02
C GLN A 465 41.87 -4.68 -41.67
N GLY A 466 42.66 -3.73 -41.16
CA GLY A 466 42.32 -2.99 -39.95
C GLY A 466 41.03 -2.19 -40.10
N ILE A 467 40.82 -1.55 -41.25
CA ILE A 467 39.60 -0.81 -41.58
C ILE A 467 38.38 -1.75 -41.70
N GLU A 468 38.53 -2.95 -42.28
CA GLU A 468 37.46 -3.95 -42.31
C GLU A 468 37.01 -4.36 -40.91
N GLN A 469 37.95 -4.55 -39.98
CA GLN A 469 37.62 -4.85 -38.57
C GLN A 469 36.89 -3.70 -37.89
N VAL A 470 37.32 -2.46 -38.13
CA VAL A 470 36.63 -1.26 -37.61
C VAL A 470 35.23 -1.15 -38.18
N ASN A 471 35.03 -1.42 -39.48
CA ASN A 471 33.70 -1.45 -40.10
C ASN A 471 32.78 -2.49 -39.45
N GLN A 472 33.30 -3.68 -39.14
CA GLN A 472 32.53 -4.70 -38.44
C GLN A 472 32.14 -4.24 -37.02
N ALA A 473 33.03 -3.55 -36.30
CA ALA A 473 32.72 -2.97 -35.00
C ALA A 473 31.66 -1.85 -35.08
N ILE A 474 31.72 -0.99 -36.10
CA ILE A 474 30.71 0.04 -36.36
C ILE A 474 29.35 -0.58 -36.65
N SER A 475 29.30 -1.63 -37.47
CA SER A 475 28.04 -2.35 -37.76
C SER A 475 27.44 -2.97 -36.50
N GLN A 476 28.27 -3.51 -35.60
CA GLN A 476 27.80 -4.03 -34.32
C GLN A 476 27.31 -2.92 -33.38
N MET A 477 27.99 -1.76 -33.36
CA MET A 477 27.54 -0.59 -32.61
C MET A 477 26.21 -0.04 -33.14
N ASP A 478 26.00 -0.05 -34.46
CA ASP A 478 24.72 0.34 -35.06
C ASP A 478 23.59 -0.60 -34.62
N GLN A 479 23.82 -1.92 -34.64
CA GLN A 479 22.83 -2.90 -34.15
C GLN A 479 22.46 -2.65 -32.68
N VAL A 480 23.45 -2.37 -31.82
CA VAL A 480 23.20 -2.04 -30.40
C VAL A 480 22.47 -0.70 -30.27
N THR A 481 22.80 0.29 -31.09
CA THR A 481 22.11 1.60 -31.12
C THR A 481 20.64 1.44 -31.49
N GLN A 482 20.31 0.63 -32.50
CA GLN A 482 18.93 0.31 -32.87
C GLN A 482 18.20 -0.46 -31.77
N GLN A 483 18.87 -1.41 -31.11
CA GLN A 483 18.29 -2.13 -29.99
C GLN A 483 18.02 -1.22 -28.79
N ASN A 484 18.92 -0.27 -28.50
CA ASN A 484 18.72 0.73 -27.47
C ASN A 484 17.52 1.62 -27.79
N ALA A 485 17.34 2.04 -29.04
CA ALA A 485 16.18 2.81 -29.46
C ALA A 485 14.86 2.05 -29.20
N ALA A 486 14.81 0.76 -29.56
CA ALA A 486 13.65 -0.08 -29.28
C ALA A 486 13.40 -0.25 -27.77
N LEU A 487 14.44 -0.47 -26.97
CA LEU A 487 14.34 -0.59 -25.52
C LEU A 487 13.87 0.72 -24.87
N VAL A 488 14.27 1.87 -25.40
CA VAL A 488 13.83 3.19 -24.94
C VAL A 488 12.34 3.41 -25.22
N GLU A 489 11.84 2.99 -26.39
CA GLU A 489 10.39 3.02 -26.68
C GLU A 489 9.61 2.10 -25.73
N GLU A 490 10.05 0.85 -25.55
CA GLU A 490 9.40 -0.11 -24.65
C GLU A 490 9.40 0.40 -23.20
N ALA A 491 10.53 0.91 -22.71
CA ALA A 491 10.66 1.45 -21.37
C ALA A 491 9.80 2.71 -21.17
N SER A 492 9.67 3.56 -22.20
CA SER A 492 8.80 4.74 -22.15
C SER A 492 7.33 4.35 -22.07
N ALA A 493 6.90 3.36 -22.86
CA ALA A 493 5.54 2.81 -22.80
C ALA A 493 5.26 2.17 -21.43
N ALA A 494 6.22 1.44 -20.86
CA ALA A 494 6.09 0.85 -19.53
C ALA A 494 5.98 1.92 -18.42
N ALA A 495 6.80 2.98 -18.47
CA ALA A 495 6.75 4.08 -17.52
C ALA A 495 5.42 4.83 -17.58
N GLN A 496 4.90 5.08 -18.80
CA GLN A 496 3.59 5.68 -19.00
C GLN A 496 2.46 4.81 -18.42
N SER A 497 2.49 3.50 -18.69
CA SER A 497 1.52 2.53 -18.14
C SER A 497 1.56 2.50 -16.60
N MET A 498 2.77 2.53 -16.01
CA MET A 498 2.92 2.62 -14.55
C MET A 498 2.33 3.90 -13.98
N GLN A 499 2.48 5.04 -14.68
CA GLN A 499 1.91 6.32 -14.26
C GLN A 499 0.38 6.30 -14.32
N GLU A 500 -0.20 5.70 -15.36
CA GLU A 500 -1.65 5.50 -15.50
C GLU A 500 -2.21 4.55 -14.44
N GLN A 501 -1.51 3.44 -14.14
CA GLN A 501 -1.90 2.51 -13.08
C GLN A 501 -1.83 3.16 -11.69
N ALA A 502 -0.79 3.95 -11.42
CA ALA A 502 -0.67 4.70 -10.18
C ALA A 502 -1.81 5.71 -10.03
N ALA A 503 -2.15 6.45 -11.09
CA ALA A 503 -3.29 7.36 -11.09
C ALA A 503 -4.63 6.64 -10.85
N SER A 504 -4.85 5.50 -11.51
CA SER A 504 -6.05 4.68 -11.30
C SER A 504 -6.14 4.14 -9.87
N LEU A 505 -5.02 3.76 -9.24
CA LEU A 505 -4.99 3.33 -7.85
C LEU A 505 -5.31 4.49 -6.90
N VAL A 506 -4.75 5.69 -7.15
CA VAL A 506 -5.10 6.91 -6.39
C VAL A 506 -6.59 7.19 -6.49
N ASP A 507 -7.18 7.14 -7.68
CA ASP A 507 -8.61 7.37 -7.86
C ASP A 507 -9.47 6.29 -7.20
N ALA A 508 -9.05 5.03 -7.23
CA ALA A 508 -9.75 3.94 -6.54
C ALA A 508 -9.77 4.13 -5.02
N VAL A 509 -8.66 4.60 -4.43
CA VAL A 509 -8.60 4.86 -2.97
C VAL A 509 -9.13 6.24 -2.58
N ARG A 510 -9.37 7.14 -3.53
CA ARG A 510 -9.87 8.52 -3.31
C ARG A 510 -11.25 8.57 -2.68
N VAL A 511 -12.06 7.52 -2.85
CA VAL A 511 -13.34 7.35 -2.16
C VAL A 511 -13.14 7.34 -0.64
N PHE A 512 -11.98 6.87 -0.17
CA PHE A 512 -11.64 6.84 1.25
C PHE A 512 -11.07 8.18 1.72
N LYS A 513 -11.81 8.88 2.57
CA LYS A 513 -11.39 10.15 3.18
C LYS A 513 -10.57 9.86 4.43
N LEU A 514 -9.33 10.33 4.44
CA LEU A 514 -8.46 10.28 5.61
C LEU A 514 -8.61 11.60 6.37
N GLY A 515 -8.93 11.55 7.66
CA GLY A 515 -9.14 12.74 8.51
C GLY A 515 -7.92 13.65 8.69
N HIS A 516 -6.80 13.35 8.03
CA HIS A 516 -5.56 14.13 8.05
C HIS A 516 -5.46 15.14 6.89
N ASP A 517 -6.38 15.14 5.91
CA ASP A 517 -6.31 16.08 4.79
C ASP A 517 -6.64 17.54 5.20
N GLU A 518 -7.34 17.77 6.31
CA GLU A 518 -7.61 19.15 6.80
C GLU A 518 -6.42 19.78 7.56
N ALA A 519 -5.59 18.99 8.24
CA ALA A 519 -4.47 19.52 9.03
C ALA A 519 -3.30 19.97 8.14
N ALA A 520 -3.02 19.26 7.04
CA ALA A 520 -1.98 19.63 6.09
C ALA A 520 -2.39 20.86 5.24
N ALA A 521 -3.66 20.96 4.85
CA ALA A 521 -4.19 22.12 4.13
C ALA A 521 -4.13 23.42 4.95
N ALA A 522 -4.34 23.35 6.26
CA ALA A 522 -4.23 24.51 7.16
C ALA A 522 -2.80 25.04 7.32
N VAL A 523 -1.79 24.15 7.30
CA VAL A 523 -0.37 24.54 7.43
C VAL A 523 0.14 25.19 6.14
N VAL A 524 -0.24 24.68 4.96
CA VAL A 524 0.13 25.30 3.67
C VAL A 524 -0.53 26.67 3.49
N ALA A 525 -1.78 26.82 3.93
CA ALA A 525 -2.49 28.11 3.89
C ALA A 525 -1.86 29.18 4.81
N GLN A 526 -1.32 28.81 5.98
CA GLN A 526 -0.63 29.74 6.88
C GLN A 526 0.76 30.18 6.36
N VAL A 527 1.47 29.32 5.64
CA VAL A 527 2.77 29.67 5.03
C VAL A 527 2.57 30.61 3.83
N GLN A 528 1.54 30.40 3.00
CA GLN A 528 1.20 31.32 1.90
C GLN A 528 0.66 32.68 2.38
N ALA A 529 -0.08 32.73 3.50
CA ALA A 529 -0.57 33.98 4.07
C ALA A 529 0.55 34.89 4.61
N LYS A 530 1.65 34.32 5.15
CA LYS A 530 2.82 35.10 5.59
C LYS A 530 3.73 35.55 4.45
N SER A 531 3.78 34.83 3.34
CA SER A 531 4.53 35.24 2.14
C SER A 531 3.88 36.41 1.40
N ARG A 532 2.55 36.53 1.44
CA ARG A 532 1.81 37.60 0.74
C ARG A 532 1.85 38.97 1.43
N ALA A 533 2.36 39.05 2.67
CA ALA A 533 2.52 40.30 3.43
C ALA A 533 3.84 41.04 3.14
N ALA A 534 4.72 40.48 2.31
CA ALA A 534 5.98 41.12 1.90
C ALA A 534 5.96 41.44 0.40
N GLN A 535 5.19 42.46 -0.01
CA GLN A 535 5.42 43.11 -1.31
C GLN A 535 6.49 44.21 -1.15
N PRO A 536 7.52 44.26 -2.01
CA PRO A 536 8.47 45.36 -2.00
C PRO A 536 7.83 46.61 -2.64
N LEU A 537 7.81 47.71 -1.88
CA LEU A 537 7.49 49.05 -2.39
C LEU A 537 8.46 49.42 -3.53
N LYS A 538 7.93 49.61 -4.74
CA LYS A 538 8.65 50.22 -5.87
C LYS A 538 9.06 51.64 -5.49
N ARG A 539 10.35 51.84 -5.21
CA ARG A 539 10.94 53.17 -5.00
C ARG A 539 11.31 53.75 -6.37
N ALA A 540 10.66 54.85 -6.73
CA ALA A 540 10.98 55.63 -7.92
C ALA A 540 12.38 56.27 -7.77
N MET A 541 13.21 56.14 -8.80
CA MET A 541 14.48 56.88 -8.93
C MET A 541 14.24 58.22 -9.65
N PRO A 542 14.83 59.34 -9.20
CA PRO A 542 14.97 60.53 -10.03
C PRO A 542 16.21 60.40 -10.94
N ALA A 543 16.05 60.87 -12.18
CA ALA A 543 17.12 60.98 -13.16
C ALA A 543 18.10 62.10 -12.82
N LEU A 544 19.39 61.95 -13.17
CA LEU A 544 20.25 63.02 -13.72
C LEU A 544 21.59 62.51 -14.29
N LYS A 545 22.06 63.27 -15.29
CA LYS A 545 23.11 63.10 -16.32
C LYS A 545 24.57 62.94 -15.85
N GLY A 546 25.39 62.32 -16.72
CA GLY A 546 26.77 62.76 -17.06
C GLY A 546 27.91 61.74 -16.89
N PRO A 547 28.81 61.51 -17.88
CA PRO A 547 29.84 60.46 -17.83
C PRO A 547 31.27 60.93 -17.45
N ALA A 548 32.02 60.00 -16.81
CA ALA A 548 33.51 59.80 -16.72
C ALA A 548 34.39 60.92 -16.10
N PRO A 549 35.56 60.63 -15.47
CA PRO A 549 36.48 59.50 -15.73
C PRO A 549 37.09 58.76 -14.50
N ARG A 550 37.68 57.58 -14.77
CA ARG A 550 38.69 56.85 -13.94
C ARG A 550 40.00 57.67 -13.85
N PRO A 551 40.95 57.48 -12.89
CA PRO A 551 41.47 56.23 -12.28
C PRO A 551 41.64 56.36 -10.73
N ALA A 552 42.24 55.50 -9.89
CA ALA A 552 43.32 54.52 -10.01
C ALA A 552 43.23 53.49 -8.85
N ALA A 553 43.90 52.36 -9.04
CA ALA A 553 44.02 51.24 -8.10
C ALA A 553 45.04 51.49 -6.96
N ALA A 554 44.83 50.83 -5.82
CA ALA A 554 45.79 50.62 -4.73
C ALA A 554 45.36 49.38 -3.91
N PRO A 555 46.28 48.67 -3.21
CA PRO A 555 46.46 47.23 -3.40
C PRO A 555 45.91 46.34 -2.28
N ALA A 556 45.69 45.07 -2.62
CA ALA A 556 45.31 44.00 -1.71
C ALA A 556 46.49 43.56 -0.83
N LYS A 557 46.22 43.42 0.47
CA LYS A 557 47.11 42.84 1.48
C LYS A 557 47.10 41.32 1.36
N ALA A 558 48.30 40.76 1.21
CA ALA A 558 48.61 39.34 1.38
C ALA A 558 48.63 38.93 2.86
N LEU A 559 48.32 37.66 3.13
CA LEU A 559 48.72 36.83 4.29
C LEU A 559 48.37 35.35 3.97
N PRO A 560 49.01 34.35 4.60
CA PRO A 560 50.05 33.57 3.94
C PRO A 560 49.75 32.07 3.81
N ALA A 561 50.62 31.41 3.04
CA ALA A 561 50.67 30.00 2.72
C ALA A 561 50.72 29.08 3.95
N GLN A 562 49.96 27.99 3.88
CA GLN A 562 50.15 26.79 4.69
C GLN A 562 50.64 25.65 3.80
N ALA A 563 51.63 24.94 4.35
CA ALA A 563 52.48 23.98 3.70
C ALA A 563 51.78 22.64 3.41
N ALA A 564 52.37 21.95 2.43
CA ALA A 564 52.07 20.62 1.97
C ALA A 564 52.22 19.54 3.04
N SER A 565 51.37 18.51 2.95
CA SER A 565 51.64 17.16 3.43
C SER A 565 50.74 16.16 2.71
N ALA A 566 51.38 15.34 1.88
CA ALA A 566 51.15 13.91 1.61
C ALA A 566 49.76 13.28 1.80
N ALA A 567 49.23 12.66 0.75
CA ALA A 567 49.20 11.19 0.57
C ALA A 567 48.08 10.78 -0.42
N LEU A 568 48.49 10.27 -1.60
CA LEU A 568 47.70 9.30 -2.36
C LEU A 568 47.99 7.90 -1.81
N PRO A 569 47.03 6.99 -1.88
CA PRO A 569 47.26 5.83 -2.75
C PRO A 569 46.05 5.51 -3.62
N GLY A 570 46.34 5.26 -4.90
CA GLY A 570 45.52 4.37 -5.69
C GLY A 570 45.90 2.93 -5.36
N ASP A 571 44.90 2.04 -5.37
CA ASP A 571 45.11 0.66 -5.78
C ASP A 571 43.81 0.14 -6.41
N TRP A 572 43.94 -0.34 -7.64
CA TRP A 572 42.92 -1.05 -8.42
C TRP A 572 43.39 -2.49 -8.49
N THR A 573 42.61 -3.45 -8.00
CA THR A 573 42.77 -4.88 -8.34
C THR A 573 41.43 -5.62 -8.32
N GLU A 574 41.19 -6.32 -9.44
CA GLU A 574 40.40 -7.54 -9.67
C GLU A 574 38.85 -7.51 -9.68
N PHE A 575 38.31 -7.76 -10.88
CA PHE A 575 37.15 -8.62 -11.13
C PHE A 575 37.45 -9.53 -12.33
#